data_AF-A0A3C1XWW0-F1
#
_entry.id   AF-A0A3C1XWW0-F1
#
_cell.length_a   1.000
_cell.length_b   1.000
_cell.length_c   1.000
_cell.angle_alpha   90.00
_cell.angle_beta   90.00
_cell.angle_gamma   90.00
#
_symmetry.space_group_name_H-M   'P 1'
#
loop_
_entity.id
_entity.type
_entity.pdbx_description
1 polymer ?
#
loop_
_entity_poly.entity_id
_entity_poly.type
_entity_poly.pdbx_seq_one_letter_code
_entity_poly.pdbx_strand_id
1 'polypeptide(L)'
;AVLDAIQARATPVFDNRDDEIVYEFARQIQETGQVEPTLYAQAVERWAAVGVVELTAVIGYYTMVSMTLNAHEIPMPDDAPPPLDTPQQDGAPALSRLAPLAG
;
A
#
# COMPACT_ATOMS: atom_id res chain seq x y z
N ALA A 1 -10.05 -7.09 11.00
CA ALA A 1 -10.83 -5.96 10.46
C ALA A 1 -10.03 -5.14 9.45
N VAL A 2 -8.97 -4.41 9.87
CA VAL A 2 -8.15 -3.60 8.94
C VAL A 2 -7.50 -4.44 7.84
N LEU A 3 -6.81 -5.53 8.22
CA LEU A 3 -6.16 -6.43 7.25
C LEU A 3 -7.18 -7.05 6.29
N ASP A 4 -8.35 -7.47 6.80
CA ASP A 4 -9.42 -8.03 5.98
C ASP A 4 -9.98 -6.99 4.99
N ALA A 5 -10.12 -5.73 5.41
CA ALA A 5 -10.55 -4.64 4.54
C ALA A 5 -9.52 -4.36 3.45
N ILE A 6 -8.22 -4.31 3.79
CA ILE A 6 -7.13 -4.13 2.82
C ILE A 6 -7.09 -5.30 1.83
N GLN A 7 -7.21 -6.55 2.32
CA GLN A 7 -7.29 -7.75 1.48
C GLN A 7 -8.48 -7.68 0.51
N ALA A 8 -9.64 -7.23 1.00
CA ALA A 8 -10.85 -7.04 0.21
C ALA A 8 -10.84 -5.78 -0.67
N ARG A 9 -9.78 -4.95 -0.61
CA ARG A 9 -9.70 -3.63 -1.26
C ARG A 9 -10.84 -2.69 -0.85
N ALA A 10 -11.41 -2.89 0.33
CA ALA A 10 -12.40 -2.03 0.95
C ALA A 10 -11.72 -0.94 1.78
N THR A 11 -12.44 0.15 2.09
CA THR A 11 -11.90 1.23 2.94
C THR A 11 -11.66 0.69 4.36
N PRO A 12 -10.41 0.65 4.85
CA PRO A 12 -10.13 0.26 6.23
C PRO A 12 -10.57 1.34 7.22
N VAL A 13 -10.83 0.94 8.45
CA VAL A 13 -11.09 1.85 9.58
C VAL A 13 -9.95 1.71 10.57
N PHE A 14 -9.27 2.81 10.86
CA PHE A 14 -8.14 2.84 11.78
C PHE A 14 -8.56 3.50 13.10
N ASP A 15 -7.95 3.06 14.21
CA ASP A 15 -8.22 3.61 15.55
C ASP A 15 -7.39 4.86 15.86
N ASN A 16 -6.38 5.16 15.03
CA ASN A 16 -5.49 6.29 15.23
C ASN A 16 -5.13 6.98 13.91
N ARG A 17 -4.79 8.27 14.02
CA ARG A 17 -4.47 9.13 12.88
C ARG A 17 -3.17 8.75 12.18
N ASP A 18 -2.23 8.14 12.89
CA ASP A 18 -0.92 7.78 12.34
C ASP A 18 -1.07 6.69 11.27
N ASP A 19 -1.87 5.67 11.56
CA ASP A 19 -2.16 4.58 10.62
C ASP A 19 -2.94 5.08 9.40
N GLU A 20 -3.86 6.03 9.58
CA GLU A 20 -4.56 6.68 8.47
C GLU A 20 -3.59 7.39 7.52
N ILE A 21 -2.64 8.15 8.08
CA ILE A 21 -1.64 8.86 7.29
C ILE A 21 -0.73 7.86 6.57
N VAL A 22 -0.25 6.80 7.25
CA VAL A 22 0.59 5.76 6.64
C VAL A 22 -0.14 5.07 5.49
N TYR A 23 -1.39 4.67 5.70
CA TYR A 23 -2.21 4.02 4.69
C TYR A 23 -2.41 4.90 3.45
N GLU A 24 -2.86 6.14 3.64
CA GLU A 24 -3.09 7.06 2.52
C GLU A 24 -1.79 7.41 1.79
N PHE A 25 -0.69 7.58 2.52
CA PHE A 25 0.60 7.88 1.92
C PHE A 25 1.06 6.72 1.02
N ALA A 26 1.02 5.49 1.54
CA ALA A 26 1.38 4.29 0.79
C ALA A 26 0.46 4.05 -0.40
N ARG A 27 -0.85 4.26 -0.25
CA ARG A 27 -1.83 4.13 -1.34
C ARG A 27 -1.54 5.14 -2.45
N GLN A 28 -1.45 6.43 -2.12
CA GLN A 28 -1.29 7.49 -3.12
C GLN A 28 0.02 7.34 -3.91
N ILE A 29 1.13 7.08 -3.21
CA ILE A 29 2.43 6.95 -3.89
C ILE A 29 2.49 5.70 -4.78
N GLN A 30 1.86 4.59 -4.39
CA GLN A 30 1.84 3.36 -5.20
C GLN A 30 0.89 3.45 -6.40
N GLU A 31 -0.23 4.14 -6.26
CA GLU A 31 -1.24 4.25 -7.33
C GLU A 31 -0.90 5.35 -8.33
N THR A 32 -0.28 6.45 -7.88
CA THR A 32 -0.12 7.67 -8.70
C THR A 32 1.33 8.14 -8.81
N GLY A 33 2.25 7.58 -8.03
CA GLY A 33 3.63 8.05 -7.93
C GLY A 33 3.77 9.40 -7.22
N GLN A 34 2.68 9.95 -6.67
CA GLN A 34 2.63 11.24 -5.99
C GLN A 34 1.85 11.14 -4.68
N VAL A 35 2.10 12.07 -3.76
CA VAL A 35 1.35 12.22 -2.51
C VAL A 35 0.80 13.64 -2.46
N GLU A 36 -0.48 13.77 -2.11
CA GLU A 36 -1.13 15.07 -1.97
C GLU A 36 -0.38 15.97 -0.99
N PRO A 37 -0.14 17.27 -1.31
CA PRO A 37 0.66 18.15 -0.47
C PRO A 37 0.13 18.29 0.96
N THR A 38 -1.20 18.24 1.14
CA THR A 38 -1.84 18.32 2.45
C THR A 38 -1.53 17.11 3.32
N LEU A 39 -1.49 15.91 2.73
CA LEU A 39 -1.14 14.67 3.43
C LEU A 39 0.36 14.63 3.73
N TYR A 40 1.20 15.05 2.79
CA TYR A 40 2.64 15.15 3.00
C TYR A 40 2.98 16.10 4.16
N ALA A 41 2.31 17.26 4.22
CA ALA A 41 2.50 18.21 5.32
C ALA A 41 2.12 17.60 6.68
N GLN A 42 1.03 16.84 6.76
CA GLN A 42 0.63 16.14 7.99
C GLN A 42 1.65 15.08 8.41
N ALA A 43 2.19 14.32 7.45
CA ALA A 43 3.24 13.34 7.72
C ALA A 43 4.52 14.01 8.25
N VAL A 44 4.92 15.16 7.67
CA VAL A 44 6.07 15.93 8.16
C VAL A 44 5.82 16.53 9.54
N GLU A 45 4.62 17.05 9.81
CA GLU A 45 4.26 17.54 11.15
C GLU A 45 4.34 16.41 12.18
N ARG A 46 3.91 15.21 11.81
CA ARG A 46 3.86 14.05 12.70
C ARG A 46 5.21 13.39 12.96
N TRP A 47 6.08 13.28 11.94
CA TRP A 47 7.32 12.48 12.01
C TRP A 47 8.59 13.21 11.54
N ALA A 48 8.50 14.51 11.26
CA ALA A 48 9.54 15.30 10.61
C ALA A 48 9.97 14.75 9.23
N ALA A 49 10.81 15.51 8.53
CA ALA A 49 11.26 15.13 7.19
C ALA A 49 11.99 13.77 7.17
N VAL A 50 12.76 13.45 8.22
CA VAL A 50 13.47 12.16 8.33
C VAL A 50 12.50 11.00 8.38
N GLY A 51 11.44 11.07 9.20
CA GLY A 51 10.45 10.01 9.29
C GLY A 51 9.68 9.79 7.98
N VAL A 52 9.42 10.85 7.22
CA VAL A 52 8.78 10.72 5.90
C VAL A 52 9.70 10.06 4.87
N VAL A 53 11.01 10.33 4.93
CA VAL A 53 12.01 9.62 4.12
C VAL A 53 12.05 8.14 4.49
N GLU A 54 12.03 7.80 5.78
CA GLU A 54 12.01 6.41 6.25
C GLU A 54 10.73 5.68 5.82
N LEU A 55 9.56 6.33 5.95
CA LEU A 55 8.28 5.79 5.47
C LEU A 55 8.34 5.48 3.97
N THR A 56 8.83 6.43 3.17
CA THR A 56 8.98 6.27 1.72
C THR A 56 9.93 5.12 1.38
N ALA A 57 11.04 4.99 2.11
CA ALA A 57 12.02 3.92 1.91
C ALA A 57 11.43 2.53 2.22
N VAL A 58 10.66 2.38 3.30
CA VAL A 58 10.00 1.11 3.65
C VAL A 58 8.97 0.71 2.60
N ILE A 59 8.16 1.65 2.13
CA ILE A 59 7.20 1.39 1.03
C ILE A 59 7.96 0.91 -0.20
N GLY A 60 8.99 1.64 -0.64
CA GLY A 60 9.79 1.28 -1.81
C GLY A 60 10.49 -0.08 -1.68
N TYR A 61 11.01 -0.41 -0.51
CA TYR A 61 11.65 -1.70 -0.23
C TYR A 61 10.69 -2.86 -0.46
N TYR A 62 9.48 -2.80 0.12
CA TYR A 62 8.48 -3.86 -0.07
C TYR A 62 7.93 -3.89 -1.50
N THR A 63 7.78 -2.74 -2.17
CA THR A 63 7.44 -2.71 -3.60
C THR A 63 8.49 -3.43 -4.44
N MET A 64 9.79 -3.19 -4.20
CA MET A 64 10.88 -3.88 -4.89
C MET A 64 10.83 -5.39 -4.66
N VAL A 65 10.58 -5.83 -3.42
CA VAL A 65 10.42 -7.25 -3.09
C VAL A 65 9.23 -7.84 -3.87
N SER A 66 8.06 -7.21 -3.83
CA SER A 66 6.87 -7.67 -4.57
C SER A 66 7.11 -7.72 -6.07
N MET A 67 7.76 -6.72 -6.67
CA MET A 67 8.13 -6.73 -8.09
C MET A 67 9.06 -7.91 -8.41
N THR A 68 10.03 -8.19 -7.54
CA THR A 68 10.96 -9.31 -7.72
C THR A 68 10.23 -10.64 -7.68
N LEU A 69 9.33 -10.85 -6.70
CA LEU A 69 8.53 -12.07 -6.61
C LEU A 69 7.63 -12.25 -7.83
N ASN A 70 6.95 -11.18 -8.26
CA ASN A 70 6.04 -11.22 -9.41
C ASN A 70 6.78 -11.46 -10.72
N ALA A 71 7.91 -10.79 -10.97
CA ALA A 71 8.65 -10.88 -12.22
C ALA A 71 9.31 -12.26 -12.44
N HIS A 72 9.56 -13.00 -11.36
CA HIS A 72 10.20 -14.31 -11.40
C HIS A 72 9.24 -15.46 -11.05
N GLU A 73 7.93 -15.16 -10.93
CA GLU A 73 6.87 -16.13 -10.65
C GLU A 73 7.23 -17.07 -9.47
N ILE A 74 7.77 -16.49 -8.39
CA ILE A 74 8.25 -17.27 -7.24
C ILE A 74 7.05 -17.98 -6.58
N PRO A 75 7.08 -19.31 -6.45
CA PRO A 75 5.95 -20.06 -5.88
C PRO A 75 5.83 -19.84 -4.38
N MET A 76 4.64 -20.12 -3.85
CA MET A 76 4.40 -20.14 -2.41
C MET A 76 5.21 -21.25 -1.73
N PRO A 77 5.72 -21.04 -0.50
CA PRO A 77 6.30 -22.09 0.31
C PRO A 77 5.30 -23.22 0.59
N ASP A 78 5.79 -24.47 0.65
CA ASP A 78 5.02 -25.66 1.03
C ASP A 78 3.70 -25.85 0.25
N ASP A 79 3.66 -25.42 -1.01
CA ASP A 79 2.48 -25.46 -1.90
C ASP A 79 1.24 -24.76 -1.31
N ALA A 80 1.45 -23.77 -0.42
CA ALA A 80 0.36 -23.00 0.15
C ALA A 80 -0.46 -22.28 -0.94
N PRO A 81 -1.78 -22.13 -0.76
CA PRO A 81 -2.59 -21.37 -1.72
C PRO A 81 -2.12 -19.91 -1.77
N PRO A 82 -2.30 -19.23 -2.92
CA PRO A 82 -2.05 -17.81 -3.02
C PRO A 82 -2.84 -17.04 -1.95
N PRO A 83 -2.20 -16.12 -1.21
CA PRO A 83 -2.87 -15.42 -0.11
C PRO A 83 -3.84 -14.33 -0.60
N LEU A 84 -3.69 -13.88 -1.85
CA LEU A 84 -4.43 -12.78 -2.46
C LEU A 84 -4.79 -13.12 -3.90
N ASP A 85 -5.98 -12.71 -4.33
CA ASP A 85 -6.37 -12.78 -5.74
C ASP A 85 -5.68 -11.70 -6.56
N THR A 86 -5.21 -12.05 -7.77
CA THR A 86 -4.62 -11.09 -8.72
C THR A 86 -5.70 -10.21 -9.35
N PRO A 87 -5.66 -8.88 -9.19
CA PRO A 87 -6.61 -7.97 -9.85
C PRO A 87 -6.58 -8.14 -11.37
N GLN A 88 -7.75 -8.03 -12.00
CA GLN A 88 -7.91 -8.09 -13.45
C GLN A 88 -8.52 -6.79 -13.97
N GLN A 89 -8.00 -6.26 -15.07
CA GLN A 89 -8.58 -5.15 -15.82
C GLN A 89 -8.57 -5.52 -17.31
N ASP A 90 -9.74 -5.46 -17.97
CA ASP A 90 -9.90 -5.79 -19.39
C ASP A 90 -9.33 -7.18 -19.80
N GLY A 91 -9.35 -8.14 -18.88
CA GLY A 91 -8.84 -9.50 -19.10
C GLY A 91 -7.33 -9.67 -18.94
N ALA A 92 -6.62 -8.64 -18.45
CA ALA A 92 -5.20 -8.70 -18.13
C ALA A 92 -4.95 -8.46 -16.63
N PRO A 93 -3.87 -9.02 -16.05
CA PRO A 93 -3.44 -8.68 -14.70
C PRO A 93 -3.22 -7.18 -14.54
N ALA A 94 -3.66 -6.63 -13.41
CA ALA A 94 -3.52 -5.22 -13.09
C ALA A 94 -2.95 -5.03 -11.67
N LEU A 95 -2.41 -3.85 -11.41
CA LEU A 95 -2.05 -3.44 -10.05
C LEU A 95 -3.31 -3.31 -9.18
N SER A 96 -3.18 -3.66 -7.91
CA SER A 96 -4.25 -3.43 -6.93
C SER A 96 -4.55 -1.94 -6.81
N ARG A 97 -5.84 -1.60 -6.77
CA ARG A 97 -6.32 -0.29 -6.32
C ARG A 97 -6.98 -0.46 -4.97
N LEU A 98 -6.53 0.30 -3.98
CA LEU A 98 -7.08 0.29 -2.63
C LEU A 98 -8.07 1.46 -2.49
N ALA A 99 -9.08 1.28 -1.65
CA ALA A 99 -10.08 2.31 -1.44
C ALA A 99 -9.50 3.46 -0.60
N PRO A 100 -9.71 4.74 -0.98
CA PRO A 100 -9.31 5.85 -0.12
C PRO A 100 -10.09 5.83 1.20
N LEU A 101 -9.51 6.43 2.24
CA LEU A 101 -10.25 6.79 3.45
C LEU A 101 -11.32 7.84 3.10
N ALA A 102 -12.48 7.73 3.74
CA ALA A 102 -13.49 8.79 3.67
C ALA A 102 -12.94 10.03 4.38
N GLY A 103 -12.93 11.16 3.68
CA GLY A 103 -12.49 12.46 4.21
C GLY A 103 -13.50 13.13 5.14
#